data_AF-A0A966S8V0-F1
#
_entry.id   AF-A0A966S8V0-F1
#
_cell.length_a   1.000
_cell.length_b   1.000
_cell.length_c   1.000
_cell.angle_alpha   90.00
_cell.angle_beta   90.00
_cell.angle_gamma   90.00
#
_symmetry.space_group_name_H-M   'P 1'
#
loop_
_entity.id
_entity.type
_entity.pdbx_description
1 polymer ?
#
loop_
_entity_poly.entity_id
_entity_poly.type
_entity_poly.pdbx_seq_one_letter_code
_entity_poly.pdbx_strand_id
1 'polypeptide(L)'
;MYPRTLFSVSSHEPFVVPAIYKGKFPKGDHPIREVTGYTDYALRKFFASIQNKPWFKRTLFVITADHASLTYDPTYQTAWGNMAIPIFFYHPSDSLQSFQKGRIIQQTDIMPSVLGFLGHREPVFGFGKNVFAKSVENWAVNYYGGFQFFQGDYLLQLNNATAAALYNFKTDPLLKNNLLGTAPGKVKAMEQFLKAFIQQYHNRLIQNRLLPPAP
;
A
#
# COMPACT_ATOMS: atom_id res chain seq x y z
N MET A 1 17.82 17.09 -0.29
CA MET A 1 17.13 15.95 0.38
C MET A 1 18.08 14.77 0.39
N TYR A 2 18.21 14.05 1.50
CA TYR A 2 19.04 12.83 1.58
C TYR A 2 18.12 11.63 1.84
N PRO A 3 17.55 11.00 0.80
CA PRO A 3 16.72 9.82 0.99
C PRO A 3 17.56 8.66 1.51
N ARG A 4 17.01 7.89 2.44
CA ARG A 4 17.59 6.65 2.96
C ARG A 4 16.51 5.59 2.97
N THR A 5 16.86 4.40 2.50
CA THR A 5 15.97 3.24 2.50
C THR A 5 16.59 2.18 3.40
N LEU A 6 15.78 1.63 4.30
CA LEU A 6 16.11 0.48 5.11
C LEU A 6 15.13 -0.62 4.76
N PHE A 7 15.65 -1.80 4.41
CA PHE A 7 14.85 -2.98 4.11
C PHE A 7 15.12 -4.06 5.16
N SER A 8 14.10 -4.38 5.96
CA SER A 8 14.20 -5.41 7.00
C SER A 8 13.96 -6.81 6.42
N VAL A 9 14.65 -7.82 6.93
CA VAL A 9 14.58 -9.19 6.40
C VAL A 9 14.20 -10.27 7.43
N SER A 10 14.03 -9.92 8.70
CA SER A 10 13.80 -10.90 9.77
C SER A 10 12.47 -11.67 9.63
N SER A 11 11.46 -11.06 9.00
CA SER A 11 10.16 -11.69 8.72
C SER A 11 10.12 -12.50 7.42
N HIS A 12 11.28 -12.87 6.87
CA HIS A 12 11.41 -13.82 5.78
C HIS A 12 11.83 -15.19 6.33
N GLU A 13 11.54 -16.26 5.59
CA GLU A 13 12.07 -17.60 5.90
C GLU A 13 13.59 -17.54 6.07
N PRO A 14 14.17 -18.23 7.08
CA PRO A 14 13.57 -19.31 7.89
C PRO A 14 12.87 -18.87 9.19
N PHE A 15 12.45 -17.60 9.33
CA PHE A 15 11.73 -17.07 10.50
C PHE A 15 12.46 -17.28 11.85
N VAL A 16 13.74 -16.94 11.88
CA VAL A 16 14.59 -17.11 13.07
C VAL A 16 14.76 -15.79 13.82
N VAL A 17 14.37 -15.77 15.10
CA VAL A 17 14.76 -14.69 16.02
C VAL A 17 16.19 -14.91 16.54
N PRO A 18 16.99 -13.85 16.76
CA PRO A 18 18.33 -14.01 17.34
C PRO A 18 18.27 -14.75 18.68
N ALA A 19 19.29 -15.58 18.97
CA ALA A 19 19.28 -16.49 20.13
C ALA A 19 18.98 -15.79 21.46
N ILE A 20 19.49 -14.56 21.65
CA ILE A 20 19.27 -13.74 22.86
C ILE A 20 17.80 -13.28 23.03
N TYR A 21 16.97 -13.40 22.00
CA TYR A 21 15.55 -13.06 21.98
C TYR A 21 14.62 -14.27 21.82
N LYS A 22 15.15 -15.49 21.85
CA LYS A 22 14.37 -16.72 21.73
C LYS A 22 13.25 -16.77 22.78
N GLY A 23 12.02 -17.00 22.34
CA GLY A 23 10.86 -17.13 23.24
C GLY A 23 10.40 -15.82 23.90
N LYS A 24 10.91 -14.65 23.47
CA LYS A 24 10.50 -13.35 24.02
C LYS A 24 9.31 -12.71 23.32
N PHE A 25 8.88 -13.27 22.18
CA PHE A 25 7.76 -12.75 21.39
C PHE A 25 6.68 -13.81 21.20
N PRO A 26 5.40 -13.40 21.04
CA PRO A 26 4.31 -14.34 20.79
C PRO A 26 4.51 -15.10 19.47
N LYS A 27 4.45 -16.43 19.53
CA LYS A 27 4.56 -17.29 18.34
C LYS A 27 3.28 -17.40 17.53
N GLY A 28 2.12 -17.33 18.20
CA GLY A 28 0.81 -17.58 17.59
C GLY A 28 0.77 -18.81 16.70
N ASP A 29 -0.12 -18.78 15.72
CA ASP A 29 -0.43 -19.94 14.89
C ASP A 29 0.52 -20.12 13.69
N HIS A 30 1.28 -19.09 13.33
CA HIS A 30 2.23 -19.10 12.21
C HIS A 30 3.63 -18.63 12.64
N PRO A 31 4.73 -19.28 12.23
CA PRO A 31 6.10 -18.92 12.61
C PRO A 31 6.46 -17.44 12.39
N ILE A 32 5.86 -16.81 11.38
CA ILE A 32 6.10 -15.39 11.08
C ILE A 32 5.72 -14.47 12.25
N ARG A 33 4.80 -14.85 13.14
CA ARG A 33 4.34 -13.95 14.20
C ARG A 33 5.44 -13.65 15.23
N GLU A 34 6.31 -14.62 15.52
CA GLU A 34 7.42 -14.42 16.46
C GLU A 34 8.42 -13.39 15.90
N VAL A 35 8.79 -13.53 14.62
CA VAL A 35 9.69 -12.60 13.94
C VAL A 35 9.05 -11.25 13.65
N THR A 36 7.74 -11.17 13.43
CA THR A 36 7.00 -9.89 13.36
C THR A 36 7.08 -9.16 14.71
N GLY A 37 6.92 -9.87 15.83
CA GLY A 37 7.11 -9.31 17.17
C GLY A 37 8.55 -8.82 17.41
N TYR A 38 9.53 -9.56 16.88
CA TYR A 38 10.93 -9.11 16.91
C TYR A 38 11.15 -7.84 16.05
N THR A 39 10.57 -7.77 14.85
CA THR A 39 10.65 -6.59 13.98
C THR A 39 10.04 -5.35 14.65
N ASP A 40 8.87 -5.49 15.29
CA ASP A 40 8.26 -4.41 16.10
C ASP A 40 9.20 -3.95 17.23
N TYR A 41 9.75 -4.90 17.99
CA TYR A 41 10.73 -4.61 19.03
C TYR A 41 11.98 -3.88 18.50
N ALA A 42 12.52 -4.32 17.36
CA ALA A 42 13.69 -3.74 16.72
C ALA A 42 13.40 -2.30 16.24
N LEU A 43 12.23 -2.06 15.62
CA LEU A 43 11.77 -0.73 15.24
C LEU A 43 11.65 0.19 16.47
N ARG A 44 11.05 -0.30 17.57
CA ARG A 44 10.97 0.47 18.82
C ARG A 44 12.35 0.87 19.35
N LYS A 45 13.32 -0.06 19.34
CA LYS A 45 14.70 0.22 19.76
C LYS A 45 15.38 1.23 18.83
N PHE A 46 15.18 1.10 17.51
CA PHE A 46 15.67 2.05 16.53
C PHE A 46 15.15 3.47 16.83
N PHE A 47 13.83 3.66 16.93
CA PHE A 47 13.24 4.96 17.24
C PHE A 47 13.74 5.53 18.58
N ALA A 48 13.83 4.70 19.63
CA ALA A 48 14.37 5.12 20.92
C ALA A 48 15.83 5.60 20.85
N SER A 49 16.64 5.03 19.96
CA SER A 49 18.05 5.42 19.76
C SER A 49 18.22 6.72 18.98
N ILE A 50 17.23 7.09 18.15
CA ILE A 50 17.32 8.25 17.26
C ILE A 50 16.47 9.43 17.73
N GLN A 51 15.56 9.25 18.69
CA GLN A 51 14.60 10.27 19.13
C GLN A 51 15.23 11.60 19.58
N ASN A 52 16.45 11.56 20.13
CA ASN A 52 17.18 12.74 20.60
C ASN A 52 18.15 13.32 19.55
N LYS A 53 18.20 12.76 18.34
CA LYS A 53 19.08 13.27 17.29
C LYS A 53 18.54 14.60 16.73
N PRO A 54 19.40 15.59 16.42
CA PRO A 54 18.93 16.89 15.93
C PRO A 54 18.04 16.84 14.69
N TRP A 55 18.23 15.84 13.84
CA TRP A 55 17.47 15.64 12.60
C TRP A 55 16.13 14.92 12.80
N PHE A 56 15.90 14.27 13.95
CA PHE A 56 14.73 13.41 14.17
C PHE A 56 13.41 14.17 13.95
N LYS A 57 13.27 15.34 14.58
CA LYS A 57 12.08 16.21 14.46
C LYS A 57 11.89 16.83 13.07
N ARG A 58 12.86 16.67 12.16
CA ARG A 58 12.87 17.18 10.77
C ARG A 58 12.86 16.04 9.74
N THR A 59 12.51 14.83 10.17
CA THR A 59 12.53 13.63 9.32
C THR A 59 11.12 13.11 9.14
N LEU A 60 10.71 12.95 7.88
CA LEU A 60 9.54 12.18 7.52
C LEU A 60 9.95 10.71 7.43
N PHE A 61 9.33 9.87 8.26
CA PHE A 61 9.44 8.43 8.19
C PHE A 61 8.26 7.87 7.41
N VAL A 62 8.54 6.98 6.46
CA VAL A 62 7.53 6.17 5.79
C VAL A 62 7.78 4.71 6.17
N ILE A 63 6.80 4.08 6.79
CA ILE A 63 6.88 2.69 7.24
C ILE A 63 5.85 1.90 6.45
N THR A 64 6.29 0.90 5.70
CA THR A 64 5.41 0.05 4.89
C THR A 64 5.94 -1.38 4.84
N ALA A 65 5.07 -2.35 4.61
CA ALA A 65 5.49 -3.66 4.12
C ALA A 65 5.71 -3.60 2.59
N ASP A 66 6.47 -4.54 2.06
CA ASP A 66 6.62 -4.78 0.62
C ASP A 66 5.42 -5.56 0.07
N HIS A 67 4.93 -6.56 0.80
CA HIS A 67 3.72 -7.32 0.51
C HIS A 67 3.04 -7.83 1.80
N ALA A 68 1.80 -8.34 1.69
CA ALA A 68 1.13 -8.99 2.81
C ALA A 68 1.74 -10.38 3.06
N SER A 69 1.47 -10.98 4.22
CA SER A 69 1.97 -12.31 4.56
C SER A 69 0.84 -13.31 4.84
N LEU A 70 1.23 -14.56 5.07
CA LEU A 70 0.34 -15.64 5.45
C LEU A 70 -0.45 -15.26 6.70
N THR A 71 -1.75 -15.59 6.65
CA THR A 71 -2.74 -15.22 7.65
C THR A 71 -3.80 -16.30 7.74
N TYR A 72 -4.34 -16.51 8.94
CA TYR A 72 -5.49 -17.41 9.16
C TYR A 72 -6.83 -16.68 9.14
N ASP A 73 -6.83 -15.35 9.07
CA ASP A 73 -8.06 -14.58 8.93
C ASP A 73 -8.56 -14.71 7.47
N PRO A 74 -9.75 -15.30 7.24
CA PRO A 74 -10.28 -15.50 5.89
C PRO A 74 -10.42 -14.21 5.09
N THR A 75 -10.61 -13.07 5.76
CA THR A 75 -10.68 -11.75 5.11
C THR A 75 -9.38 -11.44 4.37
N TYR A 76 -8.24 -11.68 5.02
CA TYR A 76 -6.91 -11.41 4.47
C TYR A 76 -6.39 -12.52 3.54
N GLN A 77 -7.18 -13.57 3.35
CA GLN A 77 -6.98 -14.59 2.32
C GLN A 77 -7.73 -14.28 1.01
N THR A 78 -8.62 -13.28 1.02
CA THR A 78 -9.32 -12.83 -0.19
C THR A 78 -8.39 -12.04 -1.11
N ALA A 79 -8.83 -11.86 -2.36
CA ALA A 79 -8.06 -11.14 -3.37
C ALA A 79 -7.77 -9.67 -3.03
N TRP A 80 -8.53 -9.03 -2.12
CA TRP A 80 -8.18 -7.69 -1.64
C TRP A 80 -7.36 -7.74 -0.36
N GLY A 81 -7.75 -8.61 0.58
CA GLY A 81 -7.10 -8.69 1.87
C GLY A 81 -5.65 -9.19 1.76
N ASN A 82 -5.36 -10.08 0.80
CA ASN A 82 -3.99 -10.55 0.54
C ASN A 82 -3.07 -9.46 -0.04
N MET A 83 -3.62 -8.29 -0.39
CA MET A 83 -2.87 -7.14 -0.90
C MET A 83 -2.86 -5.99 0.10
N ALA A 84 -3.52 -6.14 1.24
CA ALA A 84 -3.60 -5.13 2.28
C ALA A 84 -2.33 -5.12 3.13
N ILE A 85 -1.64 -3.99 3.14
CA ILE A 85 -0.40 -3.78 3.90
C ILE A 85 -0.48 -2.50 4.73
N PRO A 86 0.28 -2.41 5.83
CA PRO A 86 0.45 -1.14 6.53
C PRO A 86 1.20 -0.14 5.66
N ILE A 87 0.74 1.11 5.63
CA ILE A 87 1.49 2.27 5.13
C ILE A 87 1.28 3.40 6.14
N PHE A 88 2.35 3.84 6.79
CA PHE A 88 2.34 4.91 7.76
C PHE A 88 3.28 6.04 7.35
N PHE A 89 2.80 7.27 7.46
CA PHE A 89 3.63 8.47 7.43
C PHE A 89 3.75 8.99 8.85
N TYR A 90 4.98 9.17 9.32
CA TYR A 90 5.27 9.65 10.66
C TYR A 90 6.27 10.80 10.60
N HIS A 91 5.87 11.96 11.13
CA HIS A 91 6.75 13.10 11.32
C HIS A 91 6.62 13.57 12.78
N PRO A 92 7.69 13.53 13.60
CA PRO A 92 7.57 13.72 15.05
C PRO A 92 7.03 15.08 15.51
N SER A 93 7.09 16.10 14.65
CA SER A 93 6.65 17.48 14.96
C SER A 93 5.37 17.89 14.23
N ASP A 94 4.76 17.00 13.46
CA ASP A 94 3.57 17.31 12.67
C ASP A 94 2.46 16.29 12.91
N SER A 95 1.23 16.78 13.11
CA SER A 95 0.04 15.95 13.02
C SER A 95 -0.31 15.84 11.54
N LEU A 96 0.44 15.00 10.83
CA LEU A 96 0.27 14.71 9.40
C LEU A 96 -1.15 14.20 9.16
N GLN A 97 -2.12 15.10 9.00
CA GLN A 97 -3.54 14.86 8.74
C GLN A 97 -4.08 13.57 9.40
N SER A 98 -4.58 13.71 10.63
CA SER A 98 -5.25 12.66 11.40
C SER A 98 -5.95 11.61 10.52
N PHE A 99 -5.48 10.37 10.59
CA PHE A 99 -6.04 9.15 10.01
C PHE A 99 -7.36 9.35 9.23
N GLN A 100 -7.29 9.34 7.90
CA GLN A 100 -8.49 9.44 7.06
C GLN A 100 -9.10 8.05 6.87
N LYS A 101 -9.95 7.67 7.83
CA LYS A 101 -10.67 6.38 7.84
C LYS A 101 -11.37 6.14 6.49
N GLY A 102 -11.17 4.96 5.91
CA GLY A 102 -11.87 4.52 4.71
C GLY A 102 -11.27 5.02 3.37
N ARG A 103 -10.12 5.73 3.41
CA ARG A 103 -9.35 6.03 2.20
C ARG A 103 -8.45 4.87 1.80
N ILE A 104 -8.38 4.65 0.49
CA ILE A 104 -7.53 3.67 -0.17
C ILE A 104 -6.19 4.33 -0.48
N ILE A 105 -5.13 3.71 0.05
CA ILE A 105 -3.73 4.10 -0.16
C ILE A 105 -3.00 2.88 -0.73
N GLN A 106 -2.04 3.12 -1.62
CA GLN A 106 -1.19 2.09 -2.26
C GLN A 106 0.28 2.53 -2.23
N GLN A 107 1.21 1.61 -2.45
CA GLN A 107 2.65 1.93 -2.42
C GLN A 107 3.07 3.00 -3.44
N THR A 108 2.44 3.03 -4.61
CA THR A 108 2.73 4.06 -5.64
C THR A 108 2.36 5.47 -5.18
N ASP A 109 1.55 5.61 -4.14
CA ASP A 109 1.20 6.90 -3.53
C ASP A 109 2.34 7.46 -2.65
N ILE A 110 3.31 6.63 -2.23
CA ILE A 110 4.38 7.05 -1.31
C ILE A 110 5.21 8.18 -1.92
N MET A 111 5.70 7.99 -3.14
CA MET A 111 6.56 8.96 -3.83
C MET A 111 5.89 10.34 -3.99
N PRO A 112 4.69 10.47 -4.61
CA PRO A 112 4.03 11.77 -4.76
C PRO A 112 3.64 12.38 -3.40
N SER A 113 3.36 11.57 -2.38
CA SER A 113 3.06 12.05 -1.03
C SER A 113 4.28 12.64 -0.33
N VAL A 114 5.44 11.97 -0.41
CA VAL A 114 6.71 12.48 0.13
C VAL A 114 7.12 13.77 -0.56
N LEU A 115 7.03 13.81 -1.90
CA LEU A 115 7.38 15.02 -2.66
C LEU A 115 6.43 16.18 -2.34
N GLY A 116 5.12 15.92 -2.27
CA GLY A 116 4.13 16.91 -1.88
C GLY A 116 4.33 17.43 -0.45
N PHE A 117 4.63 16.55 0.51
CA PHE A 117 4.92 16.92 1.89
C PHE A 117 6.15 17.83 2.00
N LEU A 118 7.17 17.58 1.19
CA LEU A 118 8.40 18.37 1.18
C LEU A 118 8.31 19.65 0.34
N GLY A 119 7.12 19.98 -0.17
CA GLY A 119 6.87 21.20 -0.93
C GLY A 119 7.47 21.20 -2.33
N HIS A 120 7.78 20.03 -2.90
CA HIS A 120 8.22 19.92 -4.29
C HIS A 120 7.09 20.34 -5.24
N ARG A 121 7.37 21.28 -6.15
CA ARG A 121 6.37 21.89 -7.04
C ARG A 121 6.52 21.53 -8.52
N GLU A 122 7.62 20.90 -8.89
CA GLU A 122 7.85 20.51 -10.29
C GLU A 122 6.92 19.35 -10.68
N PRO A 123 6.61 19.20 -11.98
CA PRO A 123 5.87 18.05 -12.48
C PRO A 123 6.56 16.74 -12.10
N VAL A 124 5.78 15.81 -11.56
CA VAL A 124 6.23 14.45 -11.23
C VAL A 124 5.39 13.45 -11.99
N PHE A 125 6.03 12.43 -12.54
CA PHE A 125 5.32 11.31 -13.15
C PHE A 125 5.22 10.17 -12.14
N GLY A 126 4.02 9.65 -11.94
CA GLY A 126 3.78 8.50 -11.07
C GLY A 126 2.39 7.90 -11.30
N PHE A 127 2.24 6.65 -10.90
CA PHE A 127 0.97 5.91 -10.93
C PHE A 127 0.25 5.91 -9.57
N GLY A 128 0.54 6.91 -8.75
CA GLY A 128 -0.07 7.11 -7.46
C GLY A 128 -0.39 8.57 -7.22
N LYS A 129 -0.95 8.84 -6.05
CA LYS A 129 -1.49 10.15 -5.68
C LYS A 129 -0.87 10.66 -4.38
N ASN A 130 -0.74 11.99 -4.25
CA ASN A 130 -0.35 12.60 -2.99
C ASN A 130 -1.49 12.48 -1.97
N VAL A 131 -1.30 11.68 -0.92
CA VAL A 131 -2.34 11.41 0.08
C VAL A 131 -2.69 12.62 0.95
N PHE A 132 -1.78 13.60 1.05
CA PHE A 132 -1.95 14.82 1.83
C PHE A 132 -2.65 15.96 1.07
N ALA A 133 -2.95 15.79 -0.22
CA ALA A 133 -3.70 16.78 -0.97
C ALA A 133 -5.16 16.91 -0.45
N LYS A 134 -5.78 18.09 -0.64
CA LYS A 134 -7.13 18.38 -0.12
C LYS A 134 -8.25 17.54 -0.75
N SER A 135 -8.10 17.20 -2.03
CA SER A 135 -9.01 16.32 -2.76
C SER A 135 -8.18 15.19 -3.32
N VAL A 136 -8.37 14.00 -2.79
CA VAL A 136 -7.66 12.82 -3.27
C VAL A 136 -8.67 11.81 -3.75
N GLU A 137 -8.52 11.44 -5.00
CA GLU A 137 -9.29 10.36 -5.60
C GLU A 137 -9.10 9.09 -4.78
N ASN A 138 -10.15 8.30 -4.57
CA ASN A 138 -10.11 7.16 -3.65
C ASN A 138 -9.98 5.84 -4.41
N TRP A 139 -8.78 5.55 -4.92
CA TRP A 139 -8.54 4.35 -5.73
C TRP A 139 -7.17 3.69 -5.52
N ALA A 140 -7.06 2.42 -5.88
CA ALA A 140 -5.79 1.71 -6.05
C ALA A 140 -5.89 0.73 -7.22
N VAL A 141 -4.75 0.43 -7.84
CA VAL A 141 -4.61 -0.62 -8.87
C VAL A 141 -3.53 -1.59 -8.41
N ASN A 142 -3.81 -2.88 -8.50
CA ASN A 142 -2.83 -3.94 -8.23
C ASN A 142 -3.04 -5.13 -9.17
N TYR A 143 -2.23 -6.18 -8.96
CA TYR A 143 -2.28 -7.40 -9.77
C TYR A 143 -2.28 -8.65 -8.87
N TYR A 144 -3.34 -9.46 -8.96
CA TYR A 144 -3.49 -10.72 -8.24
C TYR A 144 -4.12 -11.78 -9.16
N GLY A 145 -3.30 -12.46 -9.96
CA GLY A 145 -3.76 -13.33 -11.05
C GLY A 145 -4.47 -12.60 -12.20
N GLY A 146 -4.56 -11.27 -12.11
CA GLY A 146 -5.23 -10.35 -13.03
C GLY A 146 -5.25 -8.95 -12.41
N PHE A 147 -5.46 -7.92 -13.23
CA PHE A 147 -5.57 -6.55 -12.72
C PHE A 147 -6.83 -6.37 -11.87
N GLN A 148 -6.67 -5.73 -10.72
CA GLN A 148 -7.80 -5.32 -9.89
C GLN A 148 -7.79 -3.80 -9.73
N PHE A 149 -8.99 -3.23 -9.63
CA PHE A 149 -9.19 -1.81 -9.41
C PHE A 149 -10.12 -1.56 -8.24
N PHE A 150 -9.60 -0.84 -7.26
CA PHE A 150 -10.35 -0.36 -6.11
C PHE A 150 -10.82 1.06 -6.39
N GLN A 151 -12.10 1.34 -6.18
CA GLN A 151 -12.62 2.71 -6.25
C GLN A 151 -13.74 2.92 -5.22
N GLY A 152 -13.48 3.78 -4.24
CA GLY A 152 -14.39 4.01 -3.12
C GLY A 152 -14.57 2.75 -2.28
N ASP A 153 -15.72 2.10 -2.42
CA ASP A 153 -16.09 0.90 -1.67
C ASP A 153 -16.04 -0.37 -2.55
N TYR A 154 -15.72 -0.20 -3.83
CA TYR A 154 -15.84 -1.26 -4.81
C TYR A 154 -14.48 -1.79 -5.25
N LEU A 155 -14.46 -3.10 -5.50
CA LEU A 155 -13.37 -3.84 -6.12
C LEU A 155 -13.88 -4.40 -7.45
N LEU A 156 -13.26 -3.99 -8.56
CA LEU A 156 -13.42 -4.61 -9.87
C LEU A 156 -12.23 -5.54 -10.14
N GLN A 157 -12.49 -6.74 -10.63
CA GLN A 157 -11.46 -7.68 -11.07
C GLN A 157 -11.60 -7.95 -12.57
N LEU A 158 -10.49 -7.91 -13.29
CA LEU A 158 -10.44 -8.32 -14.69
C LEU A 158 -9.96 -9.77 -14.81
N ASN A 159 -10.50 -10.48 -15.80
CA ASN A 159 -9.94 -11.72 -16.33
C ASN A 159 -9.77 -11.54 -17.85
N ASN A 160 -8.58 -11.83 -18.39
CA ASN A 160 -8.30 -11.67 -19.83
C ASN A 160 -8.76 -10.32 -20.41
N ALA A 161 -8.47 -9.23 -19.68
CA ALA A 161 -8.83 -7.85 -20.04
C ALA A 161 -10.34 -7.52 -20.11
N THR A 162 -11.22 -8.34 -19.54
CA THR A 162 -12.65 -8.05 -19.39
C THR A 162 -13.08 -8.12 -17.92
N ALA A 163 -14.11 -7.35 -17.56
CA ALA A 163 -14.67 -7.38 -16.21
C ALA A 163 -15.21 -8.78 -15.87
N ALA A 164 -14.68 -9.38 -14.81
CA ALA A 164 -15.03 -10.73 -14.36
C ALA A 164 -15.82 -10.73 -13.05
N ALA A 165 -15.57 -9.75 -12.17
CA ALA A 165 -16.30 -9.61 -10.93
C ALA A 165 -16.28 -8.17 -10.41
N LEU A 166 -17.36 -7.81 -9.71
CA LEU A 166 -17.47 -6.55 -8.97
C LEU A 166 -17.95 -6.88 -7.56
N TYR A 167 -17.31 -6.33 -6.54
CA TYR A 167 -17.71 -6.51 -5.15
C TYR A 167 -17.74 -5.16 -4.42
N ASN A 168 -18.62 -5.01 -3.43
CA ASN A 168 -18.44 -3.99 -2.39
C ASN A 168 -17.56 -4.58 -1.29
N PHE A 169 -16.24 -4.45 -1.41
CA PHE A 169 -15.29 -5.15 -0.53
C PHE A 169 -15.33 -4.64 0.93
N LYS A 170 -15.89 -3.45 1.18
CA LYS A 170 -16.01 -2.90 2.53
C LYS A 170 -17.16 -3.51 3.32
N THR A 171 -18.30 -3.75 2.66
CA THR A 171 -19.48 -4.39 3.29
C THR A 171 -19.51 -5.90 3.07
N ASP A 172 -18.77 -6.40 2.08
CA ASP A 172 -18.60 -7.82 1.76
C ASP A 172 -17.10 -8.18 1.71
N PRO A 173 -16.42 -8.21 2.87
CA PRO A 173 -14.97 -8.45 2.96
C PRO A 173 -14.56 -9.86 2.50
N LEU A 174 -15.51 -10.79 2.42
CA LEU A 174 -15.27 -12.16 1.96
C LEU A 174 -15.57 -12.34 0.45
N LEU A 175 -15.97 -11.27 -0.25
CA LEU A 175 -16.25 -11.26 -1.69
C LEU A 175 -17.28 -12.32 -2.12
N LYS A 176 -18.37 -12.47 -1.35
CA LYS A 176 -19.39 -13.50 -1.58
C LYS A 176 -20.45 -13.09 -2.61
N ASN A 177 -20.71 -11.80 -2.76
CA ASN A 177 -21.80 -11.27 -3.56
C ASN A 177 -21.26 -10.53 -4.79
N ASN A 178 -21.19 -11.23 -5.92
CA ASN A 178 -20.75 -10.63 -7.18
C ASN A 178 -21.83 -9.72 -7.78
N LEU A 179 -21.51 -8.43 -7.91
CA LEU A 179 -22.39 -7.37 -8.41
C LEU A 179 -22.24 -7.10 -9.91
N LEU A 180 -21.46 -7.92 -10.64
CA LEU A 180 -21.17 -7.70 -12.06
C LEU A 180 -22.45 -7.49 -12.90
N GLY A 181 -23.47 -8.32 -12.67
CA GLY A 181 -24.75 -8.25 -13.42
C GLY A 181 -25.77 -7.25 -12.87
N THR A 182 -25.56 -6.72 -11.66
CA THR A 182 -26.55 -5.85 -10.98
C THR A 182 -26.15 -4.37 -10.99
N ALA A 183 -24.90 -4.04 -11.33
CA ALA A 183 -24.41 -2.67 -11.39
C ALA A 183 -23.67 -2.34 -12.71
N PRO A 184 -24.30 -2.54 -13.90
CA PRO A 184 -23.62 -2.45 -15.19
C PRO A 184 -22.99 -1.08 -15.47
N GLY A 185 -23.63 0.02 -15.03
CA GLY A 185 -23.06 1.37 -15.17
C GLY A 185 -21.75 1.55 -14.38
N LYS A 186 -21.69 0.99 -13.16
CA LYS A 186 -20.49 1.01 -12.30
C LYS A 186 -19.36 0.18 -12.90
N VAL A 187 -19.69 -1.04 -13.35
CA VAL A 187 -18.73 -1.94 -14.02
C VAL A 187 -18.12 -1.25 -15.22
N LYS A 188 -18.94 -0.69 -16.12
CA LYS A 188 -18.46 -0.01 -17.33
C LYS A 188 -17.52 1.15 -17.01
N ALA A 189 -17.87 2.00 -16.04
CA ALA A 189 -17.04 3.15 -15.65
C ALA A 189 -15.70 2.71 -15.05
N MET A 190 -15.72 1.75 -14.13
CA MET A 190 -14.51 1.22 -13.49
C MET A 190 -13.61 0.47 -14.48
N GLU A 191 -14.19 -0.32 -15.37
CA GLU A 191 -13.47 -1.08 -16.39
C GLU A 191 -12.81 -0.15 -17.40
N GLN A 192 -13.51 0.90 -17.84
CA GLN A 192 -12.95 1.90 -18.75
C GLN A 192 -11.73 2.60 -18.13
N PHE A 193 -11.83 3.02 -16.88
CA PHE A 193 -10.71 3.62 -16.16
C PHE A 193 -9.52 2.64 -16.07
N LEU A 194 -9.76 1.42 -15.61
CA LEU A 194 -8.70 0.43 -15.42
C LEU A 194 -8.02 0.08 -16.75
N LYS A 195 -8.77 -0.07 -17.85
CA LYS A 195 -8.22 -0.28 -19.18
C LYS A 195 -7.33 0.88 -19.63
N ALA A 196 -7.78 2.13 -19.42
CA ALA A 196 -6.98 3.30 -19.72
C ALA A 196 -5.70 3.36 -18.88
N PHE A 197 -5.79 3.04 -17.58
CA PHE A 197 -4.64 2.97 -16.69
C PHE A 197 -3.62 1.92 -17.16
N ILE A 198 -4.07 0.68 -17.45
CA ILE A 198 -3.22 -0.41 -17.94
C ILE A 198 -2.56 -0.03 -19.26
N GLN A 199 -3.32 0.58 -20.19
CA GLN A 199 -2.79 1.05 -21.46
C GLN A 199 -1.68 2.10 -21.26
N GLN A 200 -1.90 3.08 -20.37
CA GLN A 200 -0.86 4.07 -20.04
C GLN A 200 0.36 3.43 -19.38
N TYR A 201 0.16 2.52 -18.43
CA TYR A 201 1.22 1.78 -17.75
C TYR A 201 2.09 1.01 -18.73
N HIS A 202 1.49 0.15 -19.56
CA HIS A 202 2.22 -0.65 -20.55
C HIS A 202 2.90 0.23 -21.60
N ASN A 203 2.19 1.18 -22.22
CA ASN A 203 2.77 2.00 -23.28
C ASN A 203 3.96 2.82 -22.78
N ARG A 204 3.89 3.35 -21.56
CA ARG A 204 4.99 4.13 -20.99
C ARG A 204 6.19 3.27 -20.63
N LEU A 205 5.99 2.05 -20.12
CA LEU A 205 7.08 1.12 -19.89
C LEU A 205 7.75 0.70 -21.20
N ILE A 206 6.95 0.26 -22.18
CA ILE A 206 7.45 -0.20 -23.49
C ILE A 206 8.23 0.91 -24.21
N GLN A 207 7.76 2.15 -24.12
CA GLN A 207 8.35 3.28 -24.84
C GLN A 207 9.32 4.11 -23.98
N ASN A 208 9.64 3.64 -22.77
CA ASN A 208 10.51 4.35 -21.82
C ASN A 208 10.08 5.83 -21.55
N ARG A 209 8.76 6.06 -21.42
CA ARG A 209 8.16 7.38 -21.15
C ARG A 209 7.76 7.53 -19.68
N LEU A 210 8.75 7.39 -18.79
CA LEU A 210 8.58 7.44 -17.33
C LEU A 210 8.91 8.80 -16.70
N LEU A 211 9.19 9.80 -17.53
CA LEU A 211 9.35 11.18 -17.10
C LEU A 211 8.09 11.98 -17.40
N PRO A 212 7.84 13.08 -16.67
CA PRO A 212 6.87 14.08 -17.09
C PRO A 212 7.15 14.52 -18.54
N PRO A 213 6.12 14.90 -19.32
CA PRO A 213 6.35 15.55 -20.60
C PRO A 213 7.29 16.75 -20.41
N ALA A 214 8.23 16.95 -21.33
CA ALA A 214 8.99 18.18 -21.36
C ALA A 214 8.01 19.38 -21.53
N PRO A 215 8.27 20.52 -20.87
CA PRO A 215 7.47 21.73 -21.02
C PRO A 215 7.45 22.24 -22.47
#